data_AF-A0A7C6U2C8-F1
#
_entry.id   AF-A0A7C6U2C8-F1
#
_cell.length_a   1.000
_cell.length_b   1.000
_cell.length_c   1.000
_cell.angle_alpha   90.00
_cell.angle_beta   90.00
_cell.angle_gamma   90.00
#
_symmetry.space_group_name_H-M   'P 1'
#
loop_
_entity.id
_entity.type
_entity.pdbx_description
1 polymer ?
#
loop_
_entity_poly.entity_id
_entity_poly.type
_entity_poly.pdbx_seq_one_letter_code
_entity_poly.pdbx_strand_id
1 'polypeptide(L)'
;MLVKIKENALKNNIPIIQDEALAFIIDKIKINNIKTILEIGTAVGYSAISFAVNDILIDTIERENDLYEKAIDNIAIMNLEDKINIIYADALKYETDKKYDLIFID
;
A
#
# COMPACT_ATOMS: atom_id res chain seq x y z
N MET A 1 -13.91 -1.27 8.05
CA MET A 1 -13.77 -0.97 6.61
C MET A 1 -12.66 -1.80 6.01
N LEU A 2 -11.45 -1.80 6.58
CA LEU A 2 -10.32 -2.65 6.14
C LEU A 2 -10.66 -4.15 5.99
N VAL A 3 -11.40 -4.75 6.93
CA VAL A 3 -11.87 -6.14 6.83
C VAL A 3 -12.70 -6.39 5.56
N LYS A 4 -13.56 -5.44 5.16
CA LYS A 4 -14.36 -5.56 3.94
C LYS A 4 -13.51 -5.47 2.68
N ILE A 5 -12.46 -4.64 2.69
CA ILE A 5 -11.49 -4.55 1.59
C ILE A 5 -10.80 -5.91 1.42
N LYS A 6 -10.33 -6.50 2.53
CA LYS A 6 -9.75 -7.86 2.55
C LYS A 6 -10.72 -8.91 1.99
N GLU A 7 -11.94 -8.98 2.52
CA GLU A 7 -12.94 -9.95 2.08
C GLU A 7 -13.27 -9.81 0.58
N ASN A 8 -13.40 -8.57 0.09
CA ASN A 8 -13.64 -8.30 -1.32
C ASN A 8 -12.46 -8.70 -2.19
N ALA A 9 -11.22 -8.43 -1.77
CA ALA A 9 -10.02 -8.84 -2.50
C ALA A 9 -9.98 -10.36 -2.66
N LEU A 10 -10.14 -11.08 -1.54
CA LEU A 10 -10.13 -12.55 -1.50
C LEU A 10 -11.26 -13.14 -2.34
N LYS A 11 -12.48 -12.58 -2.25
CA LYS A 11 -13.63 -13.03 -3.06
C LYS A 11 -13.39 -12.86 -4.56
N ASN A 12 -12.65 -11.83 -4.96
CA ASN A 12 -12.29 -11.57 -6.36
C ASN A 12 -10.98 -12.24 -6.79
N ASN A 13 -10.40 -13.12 -5.95
CA ASN A 13 -9.12 -13.79 -6.19
C ASN A 13 -7.95 -12.81 -6.44
N ILE A 14 -8.01 -11.62 -5.83
CA ILE A 14 -6.92 -10.66 -5.88
C ILE A 14 -5.95 -11.00 -4.74
N PRO A 15 -4.67 -11.30 -5.04
CA PRO A 15 -3.66 -11.56 -4.01
C PRO A 15 -3.51 -10.37 -3.07
N ILE A 16 -3.31 -10.67 -1.79
CA ILE A 16 -3.02 -9.69 -0.75
C ILE A 16 -1.99 -10.28 0.20
N ILE A 17 -1.24 -9.40 0.87
CA ILE A 17 -0.30 -9.80 1.92
C ILE A 17 -0.98 -10.66 3.00
N GLN A 18 -0.27 -11.70 3.45
CA GLN A 18 -0.70 -12.58 4.54
C GLN A 18 -0.65 -11.86 5.89
N ASP A 19 -1.52 -12.24 6.82
CA ASP A 19 -1.65 -11.55 8.11
C ASP A 19 -0.37 -11.62 8.94
N GLU A 20 0.34 -12.75 8.88
CA GLU A 20 1.61 -12.95 9.60
C GLU A 20 2.72 -12.03 9.05
N ALA A 21 2.81 -11.91 7.73
CA ALA A 21 3.77 -11.03 7.07
C ALA A 21 3.43 -9.56 7.33
N LEU A 22 2.14 -9.20 7.28
CA LEU A 22 1.67 -7.86 7.59
C LEU A 22 2.01 -7.45 9.02
N ALA A 23 1.73 -8.32 10.00
CA ALA A 23 2.06 -8.07 11.40
C ALA A 23 3.56 -7.87 11.61
N PHE A 24 4.38 -8.72 10.98
CA PHE A 24 5.83 -8.59 11.04
C PHE A 24 6.33 -7.25 10.49
N ILE A 25 5.81 -6.80 9.34
CA ILE A 25 6.22 -5.51 8.73
C ILE A 25 5.76 -4.35 9.60
N ILE A 26 4.53 -4.37 10.12
CA ILE A 26 4.03 -3.33 11.03
C ILE A 26 4.93 -3.20 12.28
N ASP A 27 5.40 -4.32 12.83
CA ASP A 27 6.33 -4.28 13.96
C ASP A 27 7.68 -3.68 13.57
N LYS A 28 8.21 -3.99 12.38
CA LYS A 28 9.43 -3.36 11.87
C LYS A 28 9.27 -1.87 11.61
N ILE A 29 8.13 -1.43 11.08
CA ILE A 29 7.78 -0.03 10.88
C ILE A 29 7.88 0.73 12.22
N LYS A 30 7.28 0.19 13.28
CA LYS A 30 7.28 0.80 14.62
C LYS A 30 8.67 0.82 15.25
N ILE A 31 9.38 -0.31 15.24
CA ILE A 31 10.69 -0.44 15.90
C ILE A 31 11.73 0.49 15.27
N ASN A 32 11.69 0.65 13.94
CA ASN A 32 12.65 1.47 13.21
C ASN A 32 12.17 2.92 13.01
N ASN A 33 11.00 3.29 13.55
CA ASN A 33 10.40 4.63 13.40
C ASN A 33 10.34 5.08 11.93
N ILE A 34 9.89 4.19 11.04
CA ILE A 34 9.70 4.46 9.61
C ILE A 34 8.68 5.58 9.43
N LYS A 35 8.97 6.54 8.53
CA LYS A 35 8.09 7.67 8.21
C LYS A 35 7.69 7.74 6.74
N THR A 36 8.51 7.16 5.87
CA THR A 36 8.29 7.17 4.43
C THR A 36 8.46 5.77 3.85
N ILE A 37 7.47 5.33 3.08
CA ILE A 37 7.47 4.00 2.45
C ILE A 37 7.30 4.16 0.94
N LEU A 38 8.10 3.43 0.18
CA LEU A 38 7.81 3.12 -1.22
C LEU A 38 7.33 1.67 -1.30
N GLU A 39 6.14 1.47 -1.84
CA GLU A 39 5.60 0.15 -2.16
C GLU A 39 5.60 -0.07 -3.68
N ILE A 40 6.09 -1.23 -4.11
CA ILE A 40 5.99 -1.72 -5.48
C ILE A 40 4.98 -2.87 -5.49
N GLY A 41 3.85 -2.66 -6.17
CA GLY A 41 2.71 -3.56 -6.17
C GLY A 41 1.64 -3.11 -5.17
N THR A 42 0.66 -2.33 -5.64
CA THR A 42 -0.44 -1.84 -4.78
C THR A 42 -1.59 -2.85 -4.68
N ALA A 43 -1.90 -3.55 -5.77
CA ALA A 43 -3.14 -4.29 -5.95
C ALA A 43 -4.35 -3.41 -5.58
N VAL A 44 -5.16 -3.82 -4.60
CA VAL A 44 -6.33 -3.05 -4.12
C VAL A 44 -6.00 -2.11 -2.95
N GLY A 45 -4.72 -1.89 -2.65
CA GLY A 45 -4.24 -0.96 -1.61
C GLY A 45 -4.28 -1.50 -0.19
N TYR A 46 -4.50 -2.80 0.00
CA TYR A 46 -4.69 -3.39 1.34
C TYR A 46 -3.45 -3.23 2.25
N SER A 47 -2.25 -3.49 1.72
CA SER A 47 -0.98 -3.33 2.42
C SER A 47 -0.69 -1.85 2.72
N ALA A 48 -0.71 -0.96 1.74
CA ALA A 48 -0.55 0.49 1.94
C ALA A 48 -1.50 1.05 3.02
N ILE A 49 -2.79 0.73 2.95
CA ILE A 49 -3.78 1.16 3.96
C ILE A 49 -3.41 0.63 5.34
N SER A 50 -2.93 -0.62 5.43
CA SER A 50 -2.54 -1.23 6.69
C SER A 50 -1.22 -0.65 7.24
N PHE A 51 -0.31 -0.21 6.38
CA PHE A 51 0.95 0.43 6.73
C PHE A 51 0.79 1.91 7.10
N ALA A 52 -0.29 2.58 6.68
CA ALA A 52 -0.58 3.98 6.97
C ALA A 52 -0.97 4.24 8.45
N VAL A 53 -0.26 3.60 9.38
CA VAL A 53 -0.29 3.89 10.81
C VAL A 53 0.34 5.26 11.06
N ASN A 54 -0.10 5.94 12.12
CA ASN A 54 0.25 7.32 12.51
C ASN A 54 1.52 7.91 11.85
N ASP A 55 1.31 8.97 11.06
CA ASP A 55 2.36 9.86 10.52
C ASP A 55 3.35 9.18 9.55
N ILE A 56 2.86 8.21 8.78
CA ILE A 56 3.60 7.58 7.68
C ILE A 56 3.04 8.06 6.35
N LEU A 57 3.94 8.45 5.45
CA LEU A 57 3.65 8.76 4.06
C LEU A 57 4.06 7.58 3.17
N ILE A 58 3.19 7.24 2.23
CA ILE A 58 3.35 6.06 1.37
C ILE A 58 3.21 6.51 -0.08
N ASP A 59 4.24 6.26 -0.88
CA ASP A 59 4.09 6.17 -2.32
C ASP A 59 3.90 4.70 -2.69
N THR A 60 2.90 4.36 -3.48
CA THR A 60 2.66 2.98 -3.92
C THR A 60 2.42 2.94 -5.43
N ILE A 61 2.98 1.94 -6.12
CA ILE A 61 2.98 1.87 -7.59
C ILE A 61 2.13 0.69 -8.07
N GLU A 62 1.20 0.96 -8.97
CA GLU A 62 0.37 -0.03 -9.65
C GLU A 62 0.34 0.22 -11.16
N ARG A 63 0.37 -0.85 -11.95
CA ARG A 63 0.35 -0.80 -13.42
C ARG A 63 -0.97 -1.26 -14.02
N GLU A 64 -1.72 -2.09 -13.30
CA GLU A 64 -2.99 -2.64 -13.77
C GLU A 64 -4.12 -1.65 -13.44
N ASN A 65 -4.71 -1.04 -14.46
CA ASN A 65 -5.68 0.04 -14.31
C ASN A 65 -6.86 -0.33 -13.39
N ASP A 66 -7.40 -1.54 -13.56
CA ASP A 66 -8.55 -2.00 -12.76
C ASP A 66 -8.22 -2.18 -11.28
N LEU A 67 -6.95 -2.44 -10.93
CA LEU A 67 -6.49 -2.53 -9.54
C LEU A 67 -6.19 -1.14 -8.99
N TYR A 68 -5.53 -0.30 -9.80
CA TYR A 68 -5.27 1.11 -9.49
C TYR A 68 -6.54 1.87 -9.09
N GLU A 69 -7.59 1.79 -9.91
CA GLU A 69 -8.88 2.46 -9.63
C GLU A 69 -9.52 1.93 -8.33
N LYS A 70 -9.47 0.61 -8.10
CA LYS A 70 -9.98 0.02 -6.85
C LYS A 70 -9.19 0.47 -5.62
N ALA A 71 -7.88 0.62 -5.76
CA ALA A 71 -7.04 1.12 -4.68
C ALA A 71 -7.34 2.57 -4.37
N ILE A 72 -7.56 3.44 -5.38
CA ILE A 72 -8.04 4.81 -5.17
C ILE A 72 -9.32 4.81 -4.33
N ASP A 73 -10.33 4.05 -4.75
CA ASP A 73 -11.61 3.98 -4.04
C ASP A 73 -11.44 3.52 -2.59
N ASN A 74 -10.61 2.49 -2.38
CA ASN A 74 -10.36 1.95 -1.04
C ASN A 74 -9.60 2.93 -0.14
N ILE A 75 -8.61 3.64 -0.68
CA ILE A 75 -7.86 4.69 0.03
C ILE A 75 -8.82 5.82 0.44
N ALA A 76 -9.69 6.25 -0.48
CA ALA A 76 -10.68 7.29 -0.22
C ALA A 76 -11.71 6.89 0.84
N ILE A 77 -12.24 5.67 0.78
CA ILE A 77 -13.16 5.13 1.80
C ILE A 77 -12.52 5.12 3.19
N MET A 78 -11.19 4.98 3.26
CA MET A 78 -10.43 4.99 4.51
C MET A 78 -10.01 6.40 4.96
N ASN A 79 -10.23 7.43 4.14
CA ASN A 79 -9.77 8.82 4.35
C ASN A 79 -8.25 8.90 4.55
N LEU A 80 -7.49 8.33 3.62
CA LEU A 80 -6.03 8.24 3.67
C LEU A 80 -5.35 8.90 2.46
N GLU A 81 -6.06 9.68 1.67
CA GLU A 81 -5.55 10.38 0.48
C GLU A 81 -4.44 11.38 0.81
N ASP A 82 -4.38 11.86 2.06
CA ASP A 82 -3.31 12.73 2.56
C ASP A 82 -2.02 11.99 2.91
N LYS A 83 -2.07 10.66 3.03
CA LYS A 83 -0.95 9.80 3.42
C LYS A 83 -0.50 8.85 2.35
N ILE A 84 -1.41 8.39 1.50
CA ILE A 84 -1.14 7.39 0.47
C ILE A 84 -1.28 8.04 -0.90
N ASN A 85 -0.16 8.17 -1.59
CA ASN A 85 -0.09 8.59 -2.97
C ASN A 85 0.09 7.36 -3.86
N ILE A 86 -0.95 7.04 -4.63
CA ILE A 86 -0.92 5.94 -5.58
C ILE A 86 -0.50 6.43 -6.97
N ILE A 87 0.47 5.74 -7.56
CA ILE A 87 1.11 6.11 -8.81
C ILE A 87 0.75 5.06 -9.86
N TYR A 88 0.05 5.49 -10.91
CA TYR A 88 -0.23 4.64 -12.06
C TYR A 88 0.98 4.57 -12.98
N ALA A 89 1.82 3.53 -12.82
CA ALA A 89 3.03 3.35 -13.60
C ALA A 89 3.53 1.91 -13.62
N ASP A 90 4.35 1.58 -14.61
CA ASP A 90 5.23 0.41 -14.55
C ASP A 90 6.41 0.74 -13.62
N ALA A 91 6.56 0.02 -12.51
CA ALA A 91 7.62 0.23 -11.54
C ALA A 91 9.02 0.13 -12.14
N LEU A 92 9.22 -0.63 -13.23
CA LEU A 92 10.50 -0.71 -13.93
C LEU A 92 10.86 0.56 -14.72
N LYS A 93 9.88 1.44 -14.96
CA LYS A 93 10.02 2.71 -15.69
C LYS A 93 9.81 3.92 -14.78
N TYR A 94 9.38 3.71 -13.55
CA TYR A 94 9.18 4.77 -12.58
C TYR A 94 10.53 5.20 -12.02
N GLU A 95 10.83 6.48 -12.13
CA GLU A 95 12.03 7.10 -11.59
C GLU A 95 11.65 8.13 -10.54
N THR A 96 12.37 8.16 -9.43
CA THR A 96 12.18 9.13 -8.35
C THR A 96 13.49 9.42 -7.65
N ASP A 97 13.71 10.68 -7.31
CA ASP A 97 14.82 11.13 -6.44
C ASP A 97 14.42 11.13 -4.95
N LYS A 98 13.17 10.76 -4.63
CA LYS A 98 12.71 10.68 -3.24
C LYS A 98 13.47 9.58 -2.50
N LYS A 99 13.77 9.84 -1.22
CA LYS A 99 14.32 8.84 -0.30
C LYS A 99 13.20 8.30 0.57
N TYR A 100 13.26 7.01 0.82
CA TYR A 100 12.31 6.29 1.65
C TYR A 100 13.05 5.58 2.78
N ASP A 101 12.43 5.52 3.95
CA ASP A 101 12.97 4.77 5.09
C ASP A 101 12.78 3.26 4.88
N LEU A 102 11.75 2.87 4.12
CA LEU A 102 11.43 1.50 3.78
C LEU A 102 11.00 1.38 2.32
N ILE A 103 11.51 0.35 1.64
CA ILE A 103 10.99 -0.10 0.35
C ILE A 103 10.37 -1.48 0.58
N PHE A 104 9.10 -1.64 0.21
CA PHE A 104 8.37 -2.90 0.24
C PHE A 104 8.05 -3.33 -1.20
N ILE A 105 8.26 -4.62 -1.49
CA ILE A 105 8.05 -5.22 -2.81
C ILE A 105 7.26 -6.50 -2.58
N ASP A 106 6.09 -6.61 -3.20
CA ASP A 106 5.26 -7.81 -3.23
C ASP A 106 5.48 -8.60 -4.54
#